data_AF-A0A9E2U8T6-F1
#
_entry.id   AF-A0A9E2U8T6-F1
#
_cell.length_a   1.000
_cell.length_b   1.000
_cell.length_c   1.000
_cell.angle_alpha   90.00
_cell.angle_beta   90.00
_cell.angle_gamma   90.00
#
_symmetry.space_group_name_H-M   'P 1'
#
loop_
_entity.id
_entity.type
_entity.pdbx_description
1 polymer ?
#
loop_
_entity_poly.entity_id
_entity_poly.type
_entity_poly.pdbx_seq_one_letter_code
_entity_poly.pdbx_strand_id
1 'polypeptide(L)'
;MDPADCGLAEAAAVAQSLLKGPVDAIDRIRGGRNSRVYRVRRGGECFAVKHYPPRDNDSRDRLKTEFEALLFMERHGINAVPRALAIDPERRYALLSWIDGDAIEVAAESDIDLAATFLAALHGLAGVAGSELQPLGAEACLSGIEVVAQLGRRLARLGCVAGAEPGLAELLDPMADFLFSTVLPKVTTDYRLLGLSFARPLPIGSRSLCPSDFGFH
;
A
#
# COMPACT_ATOMS: atom_id res chain seq x y z
N MET A 1 -14.81 1.74 29.18
CA MET A 1 -14.95 2.55 27.95
C MET A 1 -14.52 1.65 26.80
N ASP A 2 -15.35 1.48 25.77
CA ASP A 2 -15.01 0.62 24.63
C ASP A 2 -13.76 1.20 23.91
N PRO A 3 -12.71 0.40 23.63
CA PRO A 3 -11.58 0.84 22.80
C PRO A 3 -12.00 1.47 21.46
N ALA A 4 -13.18 1.09 20.93
CA ALA A 4 -13.77 1.70 19.75
C ALA A 4 -14.27 3.13 19.98
N ASP A 5 -14.86 3.43 21.15
CA ASP A 5 -15.33 4.77 21.53
C ASP A 5 -14.17 5.74 21.74
N CYS A 6 -13.07 5.27 22.33
CA CYS A 6 -11.89 6.10 22.55
C CYS A 6 -11.27 6.60 21.23
N GLY A 7 -11.27 5.74 20.20
CA GLY A 7 -10.75 6.10 18.88
C GLY A 7 -11.62 7.10 18.11
N LEU A 8 -12.95 7.09 18.33
CA LEU A 8 -13.85 8.04 17.66
C LEU A 8 -13.73 9.44 18.25
N ALA A 9 -13.63 9.56 19.59
CA ALA A 9 -13.45 10.84 20.26
C ALA A 9 -12.13 11.52 19.87
N GLU A 10 -11.04 10.76 19.80
CA GLU A 10 -9.74 11.28 19.34
C GLU A 10 -9.83 11.73 17.87
N ALA A 11 -10.42 10.91 17.00
CA ALA A 11 -10.62 11.26 15.60
C ALA A 11 -11.45 12.54 15.42
N ALA A 12 -12.48 12.74 16.26
CA ALA A 12 -13.29 13.96 16.26
C ALA A 12 -12.47 15.20 16.63
N ALA A 13 -11.65 15.11 17.68
CA ALA A 13 -10.77 16.20 18.10
C ALA A 13 -9.73 16.56 17.01
N VAL A 14 -9.16 15.55 16.37
CA VAL A 14 -8.23 15.73 15.25
C VAL A 14 -8.95 16.35 14.04
N ALA A 15 -10.14 15.87 13.70
CA ALA A 15 -10.94 16.43 12.60
C ALA A 15 -11.21 17.92 12.81
N GLN A 16 -11.63 18.32 14.01
CA GLN A 16 -11.88 19.72 14.35
C GLN A 16 -10.62 20.59 14.27
N SER A 17 -9.48 20.04 14.70
CA SER A 17 -8.19 20.72 14.59
C SER A 17 -7.79 20.93 13.13
N LEU A 18 -7.80 19.87 12.31
CA LEU A 18 -7.40 19.93 10.90
C LEU A 18 -8.36 20.79 10.05
N LEU A 19 -9.66 20.78 10.37
CA LEU A 19 -10.67 21.61 9.73
C LEU A 19 -10.74 23.03 10.31
N LYS A 20 -10.00 23.32 11.39
CA LYS A 20 -10.01 24.61 12.08
C LYS A 20 -11.43 25.06 12.49
N GLY A 21 -12.20 24.15 13.08
CA GLY A 21 -13.55 24.46 13.55
C GLY A 21 -14.39 23.22 13.90
N PRO A 22 -15.64 23.42 14.35
CA PRO A 22 -16.52 22.32 14.70
C PRO A 22 -16.91 21.49 13.47
N VAL A 23 -17.27 20.23 13.73
CA VAL A 23 -17.79 19.27 12.74
C VAL A 23 -19.22 18.89 13.14
N ASP A 24 -20.08 18.63 12.17
CA ASP A 24 -21.51 18.35 12.39
C ASP A 24 -21.71 16.89 12.83
N ALA A 25 -20.93 15.97 12.27
CA ALA A 25 -20.97 14.56 12.62
C ALA A 25 -19.66 13.86 12.22
N ILE A 26 -19.39 12.73 12.88
CA ILE A 26 -18.30 11.84 12.55
C ILE A 26 -18.74 10.39 12.75
N ASP A 27 -18.48 9.56 11.74
CA ASP A 27 -18.89 8.16 11.72
C ASP A 27 -17.69 7.30 11.32
N ARG A 28 -17.42 6.22 12.05
CA ARG A 28 -16.36 5.28 11.67
C ARG A 28 -16.82 4.42 10.50
N ILE A 29 -16.03 4.40 9.43
CA ILE A 29 -16.24 3.51 8.29
C ILE A 29 -15.64 2.14 8.61
N ARG A 30 -16.45 1.09 8.45
CA ARG A 30 -16.03 -0.31 8.62
C ARG A 30 -15.62 -0.83 7.23
N GLY A 31 -14.46 -1.48 7.12
CA GLY A 31 -13.99 -2.03 5.83
C GLY A 31 -12.50 -1.82 5.54
N GLY A 32 -11.61 -2.12 6.48
CA GLY A 32 -10.16 -2.02 6.22
C GLY A 32 -9.33 -2.66 7.32
N ARG A 33 -8.42 -3.58 6.95
CA ARG A 33 -7.53 -4.27 7.91
C ARG A 33 -6.39 -3.39 8.43
N ASN A 34 -6.00 -2.37 7.66
CA ASN A 34 -4.70 -1.70 7.81
C ASN A 34 -4.75 -0.25 8.33
N SER A 35 -5.91 0.40 8.29
CA SER A 35 -6.11 1.81 8.71
C SER A 35 -7.55 2.03 9.16
N ARG A 36 -7.76 2.97 10.10
CA ARG A 36 -9.10 3.37 10.53
C ARG A 36 -9.51 4.62 9.77
N VAL A 37 -10.64 4.58 9.08
CA VAL A 37 -11.19 5.71 8.34
C VAL A 37 -12.47 6.17 9.00
N TYR A 38 -12.64 7.48 9.11
CA TYR A 38 -13.81 8.14 9.65
C TYR A 38 -14.36 9.10 8.60
N ARG A 39 -15.68 9.06 8.37
CA ARG A 39 -16.38 10.06 7.56
C ARG A 39 -16.76 11.22 8.47
N VAL A 40 -16.38 12.43 8.08
CA VAL A 40 -16.66 13.66 8.82
C VAL A 40 -17.57 14.53 7.98
N ARG A 41 -18.66 15.04 8.56
CA ARG A 41 -19.57 15.99 7.91
C ARG A 41 -19.36 17.39 8.48
N ARG A 42 -19.28 18.40 7.62
CA ARG A 42 -19.20 19.81 8.00
C ARG A 42 -19.79 20.70 6.91
N GLY A 43 -20.81 21.48 7.25
CA GLY A 43 -21.35 22.52 6.36
C GLY A 43 -21.89 22.00 5.03
N GLY A 44 -22.39 20.76 5.01
CA GLY A 44 -22.87 20.08 3.80
C GLY A 44 -21.79 19.33 3.02
N GLU A 45 -20.51 19.47 3.38
CA GLU A 45 -19.40 18.72 2.79
C GLU A 45 -19.03 17.48 3.61
N CYS A 46 -18.42 16.49 2.95
CA CYS A 46 -17.88 15.30 3.57
C CYS A 46 -16.36 15.25 3.43
N PHE A 47 -15.69 14.75 4.47
CA PHE A 47 -14.25 14.53 4.52
C PHE A 47 -13.95 13.12 5.01
N ALA A 48 -12.78 12.60 4.67
CA ALA A 48 -12.25 11.38 5.24
C ALA A 48 -11.12 11.72 6.21
N VAL A 49 -11.21 11.25 7.45
CA VAL A 49 -10.10 11.29 8.42
C VAL A 49 -9.54 9.88 8.54
N LYS A 50 -8.26 9.70 8.22
CA LYS A 50 -7.60 8.40 8.22
C LYS A 50 -6.49 8.35 9.27
N HIS A 51 -6.55 7.35 10.14
CA HIS A 51 -5.54 7.10 11.18
C HIS A 51 -4.53 6.03 10.75
N TYR A 52 -3.26 6.31 10.99
CA TYR A 52 -2.11 5.45 10.72
C TYR A 52 -1.47 4.99 12.04
N PRO A 53 -1.98 3.91 12.66
CA PRO A 53 -1.39 3.40 13.88
C PRO A 53 0.03 2.88 13.62
N PRO A 54 0.94 3.00 14.61
CA PRO A 54 2.28 2.45 14.50
C PRO A 54 2.20 0.92 14.39
N ARG A 55 3.20 0.31 13.76
CA ARG A 55 3.35 -1.14 13.65
C ARG A 55 4.74 -1.52 14.10
N ASP A 56 4.83 -2.47 15.03
CA ASP A 56 6.10 -2.86 15.66
C ASP A 56 7.17 -3.29 14.66
N ASN A 57 6.77 -3.81 13.49
CA ASN A 57 7.65 -4.30 12.44
C ASN A 57 7.62 -3.46 11.15
N ASP A 58 7.14 -2.22 11.21
CA ASP A 58 7.11 -1.31 10.05
C ASP A 58 7.65 0.07 10.43
N SER A 59 8.92 0.33 10.08
CA SER A 59 9.59 1.60 10.35
C SER A 59 9.23 2.71 9.36
N ARG A 60 8.41 2.42 8.35
CA ARG A 60 8.08 3.38 7.28
C ARG A 60 7.05 4.39 7.76
N ASP A 61 7.22 5.63 7.32
CA ASP A 61 6.24 6.70 7.52
C ASP A 61 5.08 6.56 6.53
N ARG A 62 4.13 5.70 6.87
CA ARG A 62 2.95 5.40 6.03
C ARG A 62 2.09 6.63 5.79
N LEU A 63 1.95 7.50 6.81
CA LEU A 63 1.18 8.74 6.70
C LEU A 63 1.81 9.64 5.63
N LYS A 64 3.10 9.92 5.78
CA LYS A 64 3.82 10.79 4.85
C LYS A 64 3.84 10.21 3.44
N THR A 65 4.12 8.91 3.33
CA THR A 65 4.17 8.20 2.04
C THR A 65 2.85 8.33 1.28
N GLU A 66 1.71 8.04 1.93
CA GLU A 66 0.41 8.12 1.27
C GLU A 66 0.04 9.58 0.94
N PHE A 67 0.29 10.51 1.86
CA PHE A 67 -0.01 11.92 1.64
C PHE A 67 0.80 12.51 0.46
N GLU A 68 2.10 12.23 0.40
CA GLU A 68 2.96 12.68 -0.70
C GLU A 68 2.59 12.03 -2.04
N ALA A 69 2.18 10.76 -2.04
CA ALA A 69 1.70 10.08 -3.23
C ALA A 69 0.39 10.70 -3.75
N LEU A 70 -0.58 10.98 -2.87
CA LEU A 70 -1.84 11.65 -3.23
C LEU A 70 -1.58 13.04 -3.83
N LEU A 71 -0.72 13.85 -3.19
CA LEU A 71 -0.34 15.15 -3.73
C LEU A 71 0.38 15.03 -5.09
N PHE A 72 1.22 14.02 -5.26
CA PHE A 72 1.91 13.77 -6.54
C PHE A 72 0.93 13.42 -7.65
N MET A 73 -0.05 12.54 -7.37
CA MET A 73 -1.11 12.16 -8.31
C MET A 73 -1.99 13.36 -8.69
N GLU A 74 -2.40 14.17 -7.71
CA GLU A 74 -3.23 15.37 -7.93
C GLU A 74 -2.51 16.39 -8.83
N ARG A 75 -1.23 16.67 -8.58
CA ARG A 75 -0.42 17.58 -9.41
C ARG A 75 -0.30 17.14 -10.87
N HIS A 76 -0.44 15.85 -11.13
CA HIS A 76 -0.40 15.28 -12.49
C HIS A 76 -1.79 14.96 -13.05
N GLY A 77 -2.85 15.48 -12.43
CA GLY A 77 -4.21 15.39 -12.95
C GLY A 77 -4.89 14.03 -12.75
N ILE A 78 -4.33 13.15 -11.92
CA ILE A 78 -5.01 11.92 -11.52
C ILE A 78 -6.04 12.29 -10.44
N ASN A 79 -7.30 12.38 -10.85
CA ASN A 79 -8.42 12.80 -9.98
C ASN A 79 -9.23 11.62 -9.42
N ALA A 80 -8.88 10.39 -9.78
CA ALA A 80 -9.51 9.16 -9.27
C ALA A 80 -8.99 8.76 -7.86
N VAL A 81 -8.43 9.72 -7.12
CA VAL A 81 -7.87 9.55 -5.77
C VAL A 81 -8.36 10.69 -4.88
N PRO A 82 -8.45 10.49 -3.56
CA PRO A 82 -8.90 11.56 -2.68
C PRO A 82 -7.85 12.67 -2.63
N ARG A 83 -8.29 13.93 -2.61
CA ARG A 83 -7.39 15.07 -2.43
C ARG A 83 -6.79 15.05 -1.04
N ALA A 84 -5.51 15.33 -0.95
CA ALA A 84 -4.76 15.43 0.29
C ALA A 84 -4.90 16.85 0.87
N LEU A 85 -5.67 17.01 1.96
CA LEU A 85 -6.03 18.34 2.48
C LEU A 85 -5.11 18.79 3.63
N ALA A 86 -4.87 17.93 4.61
CA ALA A 86 -4.01 18.21 5.76
C ALA A 86 -3.55 16.93 6.46
N ILE A 87 -2.50 17.03 7.29
CA ILE A 87 -2.04 15.94 8.16
C ILE A 87 -1.74 16.45 9.57
N ASP A 88 -1.86 15.55 10.54
CA ASP A 88 -1.35 15.67 11.90
C ASP A 88 -0.30 14.56 12.10
N PRO A 89 1.01 14.86 11.94
CA PRO A 89 2.07 13.86 12.04
C PRO A 89 2.22 13.29 13.46
N GLU A 90 2.00 14.11 14.49
CA GLU A 90 2.17 13.71 15.89
C GLU A 90 1.14 12.63 16.27
N ARG A 91 -0.12 12.86 15.88
CA ARG A 91 -1.22 11.92 16.13
C ARG A 91 -1.38 10.88 15.01
N ARG A 92 -0.65 11.05 13.90
CA ARG A 92 -0.63 10.19 12.71
C ARG A 92 -1.98 10.11 11.99
N TYR A 93 -2.58 11.26 11.71
CA TYR A 93 -3.83 11.37 10.96
C TYR A 93 -3.66 12.13 9.65
N ALA A 94 -4.45 11.77 8.65
CA ALA A 94 -4.65 12.56 7.43
C ALA A 94 -6.11 12.99 7.30
N LEU A 95 -6.33 14.23 6.86
CA LEU A 95 -7.60 14.74 6.37
C LEU A 95 -7.57 14.74 4.84
N LEU A 96 -8.52 14.04 4.24
CA LEU A 96 -8.64 13.85 2.80
C LEU A 96 -10.04 14.28 2.34
N SER A 97 -10.19 14.58 1.05
CA SER A 97 -11.55 14.73 0.48
C SER A 97 -12.29 13.40 0.57
N TRP A 98 -13.61 13.47 0.79
CA TRP A 98 -14.46 12.30 0.65
C TRP A 98 -14.65 11.97 -0.84
N ILE A 99 -14.64 10.68 -1.17
CA ILE A 99 -15.08 10.16 -2.47
C ILE A 99 -16.37 9.39 -2.21
N ASP A 100 -17.45 9.79 -2.86
CA ASP A 100 -18.69 9.03 -2.83
C ASP A 100 -18.57 7.82 -3.75
N GLY A 101 -18.98 6.67 -3.23
CA GLY A 101 -18.94 5.39 -3.91
C GLY A 101 -19.42 4.28 -2.99
N ASP A 102 -19.73 3.15 -3.60
CA ASP A 102 -20.18 1.94 -2.93
C ASP A 102 -19.11 0.85 -3.02
N ALA A 103 -19.17 -0.13 -2.11
CA ALA A 103 -18.28 -1.29 -2.17
C ALA A 103 -18.62 -2.14 -3.40
N ILE A 104 -17.57 -2.60 -4.10
CA ILE A 104 -17.72 -3.51 -5.24
C ILE A 104 -17.73 -4.94 -4.69
N GLU A 105 -18.92 -5.52 -4.54
CA GLU A 105 -19.10 -6.90 -4.06
C GLU A 105 -18.81 -7.93 -5.16
N VAL A 106 -19.17 -7.61 -6.41
CA VAL A 106 -18.92 -8.44 -7.59
C VAL A 106 -18.40 -7.53 -8.69
N ALA A 107 -17.14 -7.72 -9.07
CA ALA A 107 -16.50 -6.93 -10.11
C ALA A 107 -17.07 -7.27 -11.50
N ALA A 108 -17.45 -6.23 -12.24
CA ALA A 108 -17.81 -6.31 -13.65
C ALA A 108 -16.62 -5.97 -14.55
N GLU A 109 -16.74 -6.25 -15.84
CA GLU A 109 -15.72 -5.89 -16.85
C GLU A 109 -15.42 -4.39 -16.85
N SER A 110 -16.45 -3.54 -16.68
CA SER A 110 -16.28 -2.09 -16.56
C SER A 110 -15.42 -1.66 -15.35
N ASP A 111 -15.48 -2.40 -14.25
CA ASP A 111 -14.65 -2.09 -13.07
C ASP A 111 -13.19 -2.41 -13.36
N ILE A 112 -12.93 -3.50 -14.08
CA ILE A 112 -11.59 -3.90 -14.55
C ILE A 112 -11.04 -2.84 -15.51
N ASP A 113 -11.85 -2.34 -16.43
CA ASP A 113 -11.45 -1.27 -17.36
C ASP A 113 -11.07 0.02 -16.63
N LEU A 114 -11.85 0.43 -15.62
CA LEU A 114 -11.54 1.58 -14.78
C LEU A 114 -10.24 1.37 -13.99
N ALA A 115 -10.06 0.20 -13.40
CA ALA A 115 -8.85 -0.18 -12.69
C ALA A 115 -7.62 -0.16 -13.61
N ALA A 116 -7.72 -0.72 -14.81
CA ALA A 116 -6.65 -0.73 -15.80
C ALA A 116 -6.32 0.70 -16.28
N THR A 117 -7.33 1.53 -16.51
CA THR A 117 -7.17 2.95 -16.87
C THR A 117 -6.41 3.71 -15.79
N PHE A 118 -6.78 3.52 -14.52
CA PHE A 118 -6.08 4.12 -13.39
C PHE A 118 -4.62 3.67 -13.29
N LEU A 119 -4.36 2.36 -13.39
CA LEU A 119 -3.01 1.81 -13.35
C LEU A 119 -2.14 2.29 -14.52
N ALA A 120 -2.72 2.42 -15.72
CA ALA A 120 -2.04 2.95 -16.88
C ALA A 120 -1.67 4.44 -16.69
N ALA A 121 -2.58 5.25 -16.13
CA ALA A 121 -2.30 6.64 -15.81
C ALA A 121 -1.15 6.77 -14.79
N LEU A 122 -1.17 5.96 -13.74
CA LEU A 122 -0.12 5.95 -12.72
C LEU A 122 1.22 5.45 -13.27
N HIS A 123 1.21 4.42 -14.12
CA HIS A 123 2.39 3.95 -14.82
C HIS A 123 2.96 5.02 -15.76
N GLY A 124 2.11 5.82 -16.41
CA GLY A 124 2.53 6.95 -17.24
C GLY A 124 3.29 8.05 -16.48
N LEU A 125 3.18 8.07 -15.15
CA LEU A 125 3.99 8.96 -14.30
C LEU A 125 5.37 8.38 -13.94
N ALA A 126 5.67 7.15 -14.35
CA ALA A 126 6.99 6.56 -14.16
C ALA A 126 8.04 7.37 -14.93
N GLY A 127 9.03 7.91 -14.21
CA GLY A 127 10.09 8.73 -14.79
C GLY A 127 9.74 10.21 -14.97
N VAL A 128 8.52 10.63 -14.61
CA VAL A 128 8.20 12.05 -14.48
C VAL A 128 8.92 12.62 -13.25
N ALA A 129 9.38 13.87 -13.33
CA ALA A 129 10.11 14.52 -12.23
C ALA A 129 9.32 14.46 -10.91
N GLY A 130 9.97 14.01 -9.85
CA GLY A 130 9.37 13.80 -8.53
C GLY A 130 8.84 12.37 -8.31
N SER A 131 8.78 11.52 -9.33
CA SER A 131 8.45 10.09 -9.16
C SER A 131 9.56 9.33 -8.40
N GLU A 132 10.82 9.77 -8.56
CA GLU A 132 12.00 9.23 -7.86
C GLU A 132 12.03 9.56 -6.37
N LEU A 133 11.22 10.53 -5.93
CA LEU A 133 11.06 10.88 -4.52
C LEU A 133 10.10 9.93 -3.79
N GLN A 134 9.31 9.16 -4.54
CA GLN A 134 8.41 8.18 -3.94
C GLN A 134 9.23 7.03 -3.33
N PRO A 135 8.95 6.65 -2.08
CA PRO A 135 9.69 5.58 -1.42
C PRO A 135 9.39 4.23 -2.08
N LEU A 136 10.27 3.26 -1.84
CA LEU A 136 10.03 1.89 -2.26
C LEU A 136 8.84 1.29 -1.51
N GLY A 137 8.05 0.48 -2.22
CA GLY A 137 6.99 -0.32 -1.61
C GLY A 137 7.54 -1.30 -0.57
N ALA A 138 6.66 -1.77 0.34
CA ALA A 138 7.04 -2.61 1.49
C ALA A 138 7.93 -3.80 1.13
N GLU A 139 7.58 -4.43 0.03
CA GLU A 139 8.16 -5.68 -0.45
C GLU A 139 8.78 -5.48 -1.84
N ALA A 140 9.21 -4.25 -2.17
CA ALA A 140 9.86 -3.97 -3.43
C ALA A 140 11.19 -4.73 -3.51
N CYS A 141 11.37 -5.50 -4.58
CA CYS A 141 12.65 -6.08 -4.95
C CYS A 141 13.09 -5.48 -6.27
N LEU A 142 14.25 -4.82 -6.26
CA LEU A 142 14.83 -4.18 -7.43
C LEU A 142 15.84 -5.08 -8.13
N SER A 143 16.22 -6.22 -7.54
CA SER A 143 17.14 -7.16 -8.15
C SER A 143 16.68 -8.60 -7.92
N GLY A 144 17.19 -9.53 -8.72
CA GLY A 144 16.92 -10.95 -8.54
C GLY A 144 17.45 -11.47 -7.20
N ILE A 145 18.60 -10.96 -6.73
CA ILE A 145 19.12 -11.29 -5.40
C ILE A 145 18.15 -10.86 -4.30
N GLU A 146 17.54 -9.68 -4.41
CA GLU A 146 16.54 -9.23 -3.44
C GLU A 146 15.29 -10.11 -3.44
N VAL A 147 14.82 -10.54 -4.63
CA VAL A 147 13.70 -11.49 -4.75
C VAL A 147 14.03 -12.80 -4.02
N VAL A 148 15.19 -13.39 -4.30
CA VAL A 148 15.66 -14.62 -3.66
C VAL A 148 15.77 -14.46 -2.15
N ALA A 149 16.33 -13.35 -1.68
CA ALA A 149 16.44 -13.07 -0.25
C ALA A 149 15.06 -12.92 0.41
N GLN A 150 14.09 -12.27 -0.26
CA GLN A 150 12.72 -12.15 0.24
C GLN A 150 12.03 -13.52 0.31
N LEU A 151 12.14 -14.34 -0.73
CA LEU A 151 11.62 -15.70 -0.75
C LEU A 151 12.22 -16.55 0.38
N GLY A 152 13.54 -16.50 0.55
CA GLY A 152 14.24 -17.22 1.63
C GLY A 152 13.74 -16.82 3.03
N ARG A 153 13.57 -15.51 3.30
CA ARG A 153 13.01 -15.03 4.57
C ARG A 153 11.58 -15.52 4.80
N ARG A 154 10.74 -15.52 3.76
CA ARG A 154 9.34 -15.98 3.85
C ARG A 154 9.26 -17.49 4.11
N LEU A 155 10.05 -18.29 3.38
CA LEU A 155 10.12 -19.74 3.58
C LEU A 155 10.66 -20.09 4.96
N ALA A 156 11.71 -19.41 5.44
CA ALA A 156 12.23 -19.62 6.79
C ALA A 156 11.17 -19.33 7.86
N ARG A 157 10.43 -18.21 7.74
CA ARG A 157 9.35 -17.87 8.66
C ARG A 157 8.24 -18.92 8.67
N LEU A 158 7.88 -19.45 7.51
CA LEU A 158 6.88 -20.53 7.41
C LEU A 158 7.43 -21.84 8.01
N GLY A 159 8.69 -22.17 7.76
CA GLY A 159 9.37 -23.33 8.35
C GLY A 159 9.41 -23.30 9.87
N CYS A 160 9.59 -22.12 10.49
CA CYS A 160 9.49 -21.99 11.95
C CYS A 160 8.12 -22.39 12.52
N VAL A 161 7.04 -22.30 11.72
CA VAL A 161 5.69 -22.71 12.12
C VAL A 161 5.39 -24.16 11.73
N ALA A 162 6.04 -24.68 10.68
CA ALA A 162 5.85 -26.03 10.17
C ALA A 162 6.24 -27.14 11.18
N GLY A 163 7.06 -26.85 12.19
CA GLY A 163 7.34 -27.79 13.29
C GLY A 163 6.10 -28.21 14.09
N ALA A 164 5.03 -27.40 14.06
CA ALA A 164 3.73 -27.72 14.64
C ALA A 164 2.75 -28.35 13.63
N GLU A 165 3.06 -28.34 12.34
CA GLU A 165 2.16 -28.74 11.25
C GLU A 165 2.93 -29.52 10.16
N PRO A 166 3.08 -30.85 10.29
CA PRO A 166 3.87 -31.67 9.37
C PRO A 166 3.45 -31.56 7.90
N GLY A 167 2.15 -31.44 7.61
CA GLY A 167 1.64 -31.27 6.24
C GLY A 167 2.09 -29.96 5.58
N LEU A 168 2.44 -28.93 6.37
CA LEU A 168 3.03 -27.71 5.85
C LEU A 168 4.48 -27.95 5.39
N ALA A 169 5.27 -28.72 6.15
CA ALA A 169 6.63 -29.07 5.74
C ALA A 169 6.63 -29.92 4.45
N GLU A 170 5.74 -30.91 4.35
CA GLU A 170 5.57 -31.74 3.16
C GLU A 170 5.25 -30.94 1.89
N LEU A 171 4.57 -29.79 2.04
CA LEU A 171 4.31 -28.87 0.94
C LEU A 171 5.52 -27.95 0.66
N LEU A 172 6.14 -27.39 1.69
CA LEU A 172 7.16 -26.35 1.54
C LEU A 172 8.51 -26.90 1.10
N ASP A 173 8.93 -28.06 1.59
CA ASP A 173 10.26 -28.59 1.32
C ASP A 173 10.47 -28.90 -0.17
N PRO A 174 9.56 -29.61 -0.87
CA PRO A 174 9.69 -29.82 -2.30
C PRO A 174 9.61 -28.53 -3.12
N MET A 175 8.78 -27.57 -2.69
CA MET A 175 8.69 -26.26 -3.35
C MET A 175 10.00 -25.47 -3.21
N ALA A 176 10.58 -25.44 -2.01
CA ALA A 176 11.84 -24.75 -1.76
C ALA A 176 12.99 -25.39 -2.54
N ASP A 177 13.09 -26.73 -2.53
CA ASP A 177 14.09 -27.45 -3.32
C ASP A 177 13.93 -27.18 -4.81
N PHE A 178 12.72 -27.28 -5.36
CA PHE A 178 12.48 -26.97 -6.77
C PHE A 178 12.88 -25.52 -7.12
N LEU A 179 12.49 -24.54 -6.29
CA LEU A 179 12.80 -23.14 -6.52
C LEU A 179 14.31 -22.87 -6.49
N PHE A 180 15.04 -23.37 -5.48
CA PHE A 180 16.45 -23.03 -5.28
C PHE A 180 17.42 -23.95 -6.04
N SER A 181 17.09 -25.23 -6.19
CA SER A 181 17.95 -26.21 -6.86
C SER A 181 17.70 -26.28 -8.37
N THR A 182 16.49 -25.95 -8.84
CA THR A 182 16.13 -26.04 -10.27
C THR A 182 15.90 -24.69 -10.92
N VAL A 183 15.02 -23.85 -10.36
CA VAL A 183 14.62 -22.59 -11.00
C VAL A 183 15.72 -21.54 -10.92
N LEU A 184 16.29 -21.31 -9.73
CA LEU A 184 17.27 -20.24 -9.51
C LEU A 184 18.54 -20.38 -10.38
N PRO A 185 19.17 -21.58 -10.53
CA PRO A 185 20.34 -21.73 -11.40
C PRO A 185 20.03 -21.45 -12.87
N LYS A 186 18.83 -21.85 -13.33
CA LYS A 186 18.34 -21.59 -14.68
C LYS A 186 18.15 -20.08 -14.91
N VAL A 187 17.38 -19.41 -14.05
CA VAL A 187 17.14 -17.96 -14.16
C VAL A 187 18.44 -17.17 -14.10
N THR A 188 19.36 -17.53 -13.20
CA THR A 188 20.67 -16.87 -13.10
C THR A 188 21.49 -17.05 -14.40
N THR A 189 21.38 -18.21 -15.04
CA THR A 189 22.01 -18.48 -16.34
C THR A 189 21.37 -17.69 -17.47
N ASP A 190 20.04 -17.63 -17.52
CA ASP A 190 19.31 -16.88 -18.52
C ASP A 190 19.63 -15.38 -18.45
N TYR A 191 19.71 -14.80 -17.24
CA TYR A 191 20.17 -13.41 -17.05
C TYR A 191 21.54 -13.19 -17.68
N ARG A 192 22.50 -14.09 -17.43
CA ARG A 192 23.85 -14.00 -17.99
C ARG A 192 23.85 -14.07 -19.51
N LEU A 193 23.07 -14.98 -20.09
CA LEU A 193 22.95 -15.16 -21.55
C LEU A 193 22.32 -13.94 -22.23
N LEU A 194 21.40 -13.26 -21.54
CA LEU A 194 20.79 -12.01 -21.99
C LEU A 194 21.67 -10.77 -21.73
N GLY A 195 22.86 -10.93 -21.15
CA GLY A 195 23.74 -9.82 -20.77
C GLY A 195 23.18 -8.96 -19.62
N LEU A 196 22.22 -9.48 -18.86
CA LEU A 196 21.61 -8.82 -17.71
C LEU A 196 22.31 -9.25 -16.42
N SER A 197 22.33 -8.37 -15.42
CA SER A 197 22.85 -8.68 -14.09
C SER A 197 21.72 -9.06 -13.14
N PHE A 198 21.80 -10.25 -12.55
CA PHE A 198 20.84 -10.71 -11.53
C PHE A 198 20.97 -9.93 -10.21
N ALA A 199 22.14 -9.35 -9.94
CA ALA A 199 22.48 -8.63 -8.72
C ALA A 199 22.23 -7.13 -8.81
N ARG A 200 22.25 -6.56 -10.02
CA ARG A 200 22.16 -5.11 -10.20
C ARG A 200 20.70 -4.67 -9.98
N PRO A 201 20.46 -3.65 -9.14
CA PRO A 201 19.14 -3.05 -9.01
C PRO A 201 18.64 -2.53 -10.36
N LEU A 202 17.33 -2.67 -10.60
CA LEU A 202 16.64 -2.14 -11.76
C LEU A 202 16.92 -0.65 -11.89
N PRO A 203 17.32 -0.15 -13.08
CA PRO A 203 17.46 1.27 -13.34
C PRO A 203 16.16 2.02 -13.04
N ILE A 204 16.25 3.30 -12.66
CA ILE A 204 15.06 4.11 -12.33
C ILE A 204 14.04 4.11 -13.48
N GLY A 205 14.50 4.20 -14.73
CA GLY A 205 13.62 4.16 -15.91
C GLY A 205 12.94 2.81 -16.18
N SER A 206 13.28 1.77 -15.43
CA SER A 206 12.61 0.45 -15.46
C SER A 206 11.78 0.20 -14.19
N ARG A 207 11.61 1.22 -13.35
CA ARG A 207 10.74 1.18 -12.16
C ARG A 207 9.42 1.86 -12.50
N SER A 208 8.37 1.44 -11.80
CA SER A 208 7.05 2.07 -11.88
C SER A 208 6.56 2.45 -10.50
N LEU A 209 5.66 3.42 -10.44
CA LEU A 209 4.83 3.65 -9.27
C LEU A 209 3.83 2.50 -9.12
N CYS A 210 3.56 2.11 -7.88
CA CYS A 210 2.68 0.99 -7.56
C CYS A 210 1.74 1.41 -6.42
N PRO A 211 0.41 1.41 -6.63
CA PRO A 211 -0.55 1.60 -5.56
C PRO A 211 -0.64 0.27 -4.80
N SER A 212 0.12 0.16 -3.72
CA SER A 212 0.17 -1.06 -2.91
C SER A 212 -1.23 -1.41 -2.39
N ASP A 213 -1.58 -2.70 -2.39
CA ASP A 213 -2.91 -3.20 -2.03
C ASP A 213 -4.03 -2.53 -2.86
N PHE A 214 -3.86 -2.36 -4.17
CA PHE A 214 -4.94 -1.91 -5.07
C PHE A 214 -5.79 -3.08 -5.56
N GLY A 215 -7.12 -2.96 -5.48
CA GLY A 215 -8.09 -3.95 -5.93
C GLY A 215 -9.44 -3.80 -5.23
N PHE A 216 -10.37 -4.73 -5.49
CA PHE A 216 -11.76 -4.68 -5.03
C PHE A 216 -12.01 -5.41 -3.69
N HIS A 217 -11.05 -5.41 -2.77
CA HIS A 217 -11.02 -6.28 -1.57
C HIS A 217 -11.52 -5.60 -0.28
#